data_AF-A0AAN6S8W1-F1
#
_entry.id   AF-A0AAN6S8W1-F1
#
_cell.length_a   1.000
_cell.length_b   1.000
_cell.length_c   1.000
_cell.angle_alpha   90.00
_cell.angle_beta   90.00
_cell.angle_gamma   90.00
#
_symmetry.space_group_name_H-M   'P 1'
#
loop_
_entity.id
_entity.type
_entity.pdbx_description
1 polymer ?
#
loop_
_entity_poly.entity_id
_entity_poly.type
_entity_poly.pdbx_seq_one_letter_code
_entity_poly.pdbx_strand_id
1 'polypeptide(L)'
;MAAADVLASTEGAETSRVPFKPSGLRSSRDGFDPNKHLDFSPPSRVYTMADLGLPDNTGVSPLAVSEPFPLFTQEAVMRMREEVLSKDVLSNCQYSSNLAQSQLRGYANKYAPFVYDAWKNPETLRIVSGVAGIDLTVQFDFEIGHINLSFKTEEQKERELELCNQGQGAVANVPGDDKPIVDWHTDSYPFVCVTMLSDCSSMKGGETALRMGSGEILKVRGPQMGCAVVLQGRYIEHQALRALGATERITMVTSFRPRSPRVRDDTVLTTVRPVSDLPELYYQFTKYRLEILEERIREQLRELSDAKAAGRTVPTRKLKDFFREQEHFLAHMNREMVDNNQVTMGAIDDSHLLKAAARKEKGEQRASKRLKRAR
;
A
#
# COMPACT_ATOMS: atom_id res chain seq x y z
N MET A 1 19.58 28.65 -53.99
CA MET A 1 20.70 29.59 -53.72
C MET A 1 20.45 30.14 -52.34
N ALA A 2 20.96 29.51 -51.27
CA ALA A 2 22.29 29.75 -50.66
C ALA A 2 22.34 31.16 -50.03
N ALA A 3 22.67 31.38 -48.75
CA ALA A 3 23.59 30.72 -47.80
C ALA A 3 22.98 30.76 -46.38
N ALA A 4 23.12 29.77 -45.47
CA ALA A 4 24.28 29.02 -44.96
C ALA A 4 25.11 29.79 -43.90
N ASP A 5 25.18 29.13 -42.72
CA ASP A 5 26.19 29.15 -41.65
C ASP A 5 26.38 30.41 -40.78
N VAL A 6 26.18 30.25 -39.45
CA VAL A 6 27.22 29.88 -38.47
C VAL A 6 26.55 29.50 -37.14
N LEU A 7 26.50 28.20 -36.84
CA LEU A 7 26.45 27.67 -35.47
C LEU A 7 27.42 26.50 -35.39
N ALA A 8 28.62 26.78 -34.89
CA ALA A 8 29.64 25.78 -34.61
C ALA A 8 29.57 25.38 -33.12
N SER A 9 29.21 24.11 -32.91
CA SER A 9 29.86 23.14 -32.02
C SER A 9 30.32 23.59 -30.63
N THR A 10 29.64 23.09 -29.60
CA THR A 10 30.29 22.53 -28.40
C THR A 10 29.58 21.24 -27.98
N GLU A 11 29.99 20.14 -28.60
CA GLU A 11 29.81 18.79 -28.05
C GLU A 11 30.77 18.61 -26.86
N GLY A 12 30.32 17.94 -25.80
CA GLY A 12 31.21 17.46 -24.74
C GLY A 12 30.63 17.49 -23.34
N ALA A 13 29.67 16.61 -23.06
CA ALA A 13 29.43 16.06 -21.71
C ALA A 13 28.57 14.80 -21.83
N GLU A 14 29.19 13.70 -22.31
CA GLU A 14 28.62 12.36 -22.16
C GLU A 14 28.48 12.07 -20.66
N THR A 15 27.26 12.13 -20.15
CA THR A 15 26.92 11.49 -18.88
C THR A 15 27.03 9.99 -19.09
N SER A 16 28.06 9.37 -18.50
CA SER A 16 28.31 7.93 -18.60
C SER A 16 27.21 7.16 -17.87
N ARG A 17 26.06 6.97 -18.53
CA ARG A 17 25.05 6.00 -18.11
C ARG A 17 25.60 4.64 -18.48
N VAL A 18 26.06 3.90 -17.48
CA VAL A 18 26.42 2.49 -17.66
C VAL A 18 25.18 1.76 -18.20
N PRO A 19 25.23 1.18 -19.41
CA PRO A 19 24.10 0.46 -19.96
C PRO A 19 23.89 -0.81 -19.14
N PHE A 20 22.70 -0.96 -18.55
CA PHE A 20 22.25 -2.22 -17.96
C PHE A 20 22.34 -3.31 -19.04
N LYS A 21 23.27 -4.26 -18.88
CA LYS A 21 23.34 -5.45 -19.74
C LYS A 21 22.18 -6.36 -19.32
N PRO A 22 21.18 -6.63 -20.18
CA PRO A 22 20.20 -7.65 -19.87
C PRO A 22 20.93 -8.99 -19.84
N SER A 23 21.02 -9.60 -18.66
CA SER A 23 21.46 -10.99 -18.52
C SER A 23 20.53 -11.85 -19.36
N GLY A 24 21.09 -12.57 -20.34
CA GLY A 24 20.37 -13.36 -21.34
C GLY A 24 19.67 -14.60 -20.80
N LEU A 25 18.72 -14.43 -19.88
CA LEU A 25 17.64 -15.38 -19.67
C LEU A 25 16.61 -15.14 -20.77
N ARG A 26 16.49 -16.09 -21.70
CA ARG A 26 15.34 -16.16 -22.60
C ARG A 26 14.09 -16.20 -21.73
N SER A 27 13.21 -15.19 -21.82
CA SER A 27 11.94 -15.19 -21.10
C SER A 27 11.15 -16.44 -21.50
N SER A 28 10.99 -17.40 -20.60
CA SER A 28 9.90 -18.36 -20.76
C SER A 28 8.61 -17.54 -20.67
N ARG A 29 7.80 -17.56 -21.73
CA ARG A 29 6.47 -16.91 -21.75
C ARG A 29 5.45 -17.64 -20.86
N ASP A 30 5.90 -18.50 -19.95
CA ASP A 30 5.01 -19.30 -19.12
C ASP A 30 4.43 -18.40 -18.03
N GLY A 31 3.13 -18.51 -17.73
CA GLY A 31 2.48 -17.71 -16.69
C GLY A 31 3.01 -17.95 -15.28
N PHE A 32 2.42 -17.29 -14.29
CA PHE A 32 2.77 -17.52 -12.89
C PHE A 32 2.37 -18.95 -12.44
N ASP A 33 3.37 -19.76 -12.13
CA ASP A 33 3.24 -21.06 -11.46
C ASP A 33 3.60 -20.96 -9.96
N PRO A 34 2.66 -21.19 -9.02
CA PRO A 34 2.95 -21.09 -7.58
C PRO A 34 4.01 -22.08 -7.10
N ASN A 35 4.16 -23.26 -7.73
CA ASN A 35 5.15 -24.26 -7.30
C ASN A 35 6.59 -23.87 -7.67
N LYS A 36 6.76 -22.94 -8.61
CA LYS A 36 8.07 -22.47 -9.08
C LYS A 36 8.41 -21.08 -8.54
N HIS A 37 7.39 -20.25 -8.37
CA HIS A 37 7.58 -18.82 -8.13
C HIS A 37 7.33 -18.42 -6.68
N LEU A 38 6.70 -19.27 -5.86
CA LEU A 38 6.59 -19.05 -4.42
C LEU A 38 7.72 -19.78 -3.68
N ASP A 39 8.27 -19.11 -2.68
CA ASP A 39 9.30 -19.62 -1.77
C ASP A 39 8.90 -19.35 -0.32
N PHE A 40 7.67 -19.74 0.03
CA PHE A 40 7.11 -19.35 1.31
C PHE A 40 7.78 -20.06 2.48
N SER A 41 8.29 -19.27 3.42
CA SER A 41 8.58 -19.69 4.79
C SER A 41 7.85 -18.77 5.76
N PRO A 42 7.27 -19.26 6.86
CA PRO A 42 6.54 -18.41 7.79
C PRO A 42 7.46 -17.38 8.46
N PRO A 43 6.95 -16.19 8.82
CA PRO A 43 7.73 -15.20 9.56
C PRO A 43 8.15 -15.74 10.93
N SER A 44 9.33 -15.33 11.39
CA SER A 44 9.85 -15.65 12.74
C SER A 44 8.95 -15.13 13.85
N ARG A 45 8.28 -14.00 13.62
CA ARG A 45 7.32 -13.40 14.54
C ARG A 45 6.24 -12.63 13.79
N VAL A 46 5.02 -12.67 14.33
CA VAL A 46 3.96 -11.74 13.98
C VAL A 46 3.55 -11.00 15.23
N TYR A 47 3.67 -9.68 15.21
CA TYR A 47 3.26 -8.81 16.31
C TYR A 47 1.74 -8.66 16.29
N THR A 48 1.12 -8.72 17.45
CA THR A 48 -0.31 -8.43 17.64
C THR A 48 -0.55 -6.94 17.89
N MET A 49 -1.82 -6.51 17.82
CA MET A 49 -2.21 -5.16 18.25
C MET A 49 -1.81 -4.92 19.72
N ALA A 50 -2.01 -5.92 20.58
CA ALA A 50 -1.62 -5.88 21.98
C ALA A 50 -0.10 -5.74 22.17
N ASP A 51 0.73 -6.41 21.36
CA ASP A 51 2.19 -6.24 21.38
C ASP A 51 2.60 -4.78 21.08
N LEU A 52 1.82 -4.07 20.26
CA LEU A 52 2.02 -2.65 19.97
C LEU A 52 1.39 -1.73 21.02
N GLY A 53 0.79 -2.27 22.09
CA GLY A 53 0.06 -1.50 23.09
C GLY A 53 -1.24 -0.88 22.57
N LEU A 54 -1.79 -1.42 21.47
CA LEU A 54 -3.07 -1.00 20.90
C LEU A 54 -4.18 -1.96 21.35
N PRO A 55 -5.43 -1.48 21.54
CA PRO A 55 -6.56 -2.35 21.80
C PRO A 55 -6.76 -3.42 20.72
N ASP A 56 -7.16 -4.64 21.10
CA ASP A 56 -7.36 -5.76 20.15
C ASP A 56 -8.36 -5.46 19.03
N ASN A 57 -9.32 -4.56 19.28
CA ASN A 57 -10.35 -4.14 18.33
C ASN A 57 -9.96 -2.90 17.50
N THR A 58 -8.69 -2.49 17.53
CA THR A 58 -8.19 -1.36 16.73
C THR A 58 -8.32 -1.66 15.24
N GLY A 59 -7.80 -2.81 14.81
CA GLY A 59 -7.91 -3.29 13.43
C GLY A 59 -9.04 -4.29 13.21
N VAL A 60 -8.95 -5.00 12.09
CA VAL A 60 -9.90 -6.07 11.68
C VAL A 60 -9.34 -7.47 11.94
N SER A 61 -8.07 -7.56 12.33
CA SER A 61 -7.39 -8.76 12.81
C SER A 61 -6.64 -8.43 14.11
N PRO A 62 -6.41 -9.41 15.01
CA PRO A 62 -5.49 -9.24 16.13
C PRO A 62 -4.03 -9.09 15.69
N LEU A 63 -3.66 -9.55 14.48
CA LEU A 63 -2.27 -9.51 14.00
C LEU A 63 -1.95 -8.17 13.34
N ALA A 64 -1.02 -7.42 13.91
CA ALA A 64 -0.66 -6.07 13.48
C ALA A 64 0.33 -6.06 12.31
N VAL A 65 1.48 -6.72 12.47
CA VAL A 65 2.57 -6.70 11.49
C VAL A 65 3.42 -7.97 11.60
N SER A 66 3.88 -8.51 10.48
CA SER A 66 4.84 -9.61 10.46
C SER A 66 6.28 -9.10 10.45
N GLU A 67 7.21 -9.89 10.99
CA GLU A 67 8.60 -9.78 10.54
C GLU A 67 8.70 -10.18 9.05
N PRO A 68 9.76 -9.77 8.34
CA PRO A 68 9.96 -10.19 6.96
C PRO A 68 9.99 -11.70 6.82
N PHE A 69 9.39 -12.20 5.75
CA PHE A 69 9.37 -13.62 5.44
C PHE A 69 9.55 -13.87 3.93
N PRO A 70 10.26 -14.93 3.52
CA PRO A 70 10.36 -15.33 2.12
C PRO A 70 8.98 -15.57 1.51
N LEU A 71 8.71 -14.99 0.34
CA LEU A 71 7.44 -15.17 -0.38
C LEU A 71 7.65 -15.58 -1.83
N PHE A 72 8.53 -14.88 -2.55
CA PHE A 72 8.78 -15.12 -3.97
C PHE A 72 10.21 -15.58 -4.22
N THR A 73 10.39 -16.52 -5.15
CA THR A 73 11.73 -16.91 -5.61
C THR A 73 12.43 -15.74 -6.32
N GLN A 74 13.76 -15.80 -6.42
CA GLN A 74 14.52 -14.81 -7.18
C GLN A 74 14.06 -14.73 -8.65
N GLU A 75 13.74 -15.87 -9.27
CA GLU A 75 13.17 -15.90 -10.63
C GLU A 75 11.89 -15.07 -10.72
N ALA A 76 10.95 -15.28 -9.80
CA ALA A 76 9.70 -14.53 -9.77
C ALA A 76 9.93 -13.03 -9.60
N VAL A 77 10.84 -12.63 -8.69
CA VAL A 77 11.21 -11.22 -8.49
C VAL A 77 11.77 -10.62 -9.77
N MET A 78 12.66 -11.32 -10.48
CA MET A 78 13.23 -10.81 -11.74
C MET A 78 12.17 -10.62 -12.82
N ARG A 79 11.18 -11.51 -12.91
CA ARG A 79 10.04 -11.36 -13.83
C ARG A 79 9.13 -10.21 -13.45
N MET A 80 8.84 -10.04 -12.16
CA MET A 80 8.09 -8.87 -11.66
C MET A 80 8.81 -7.56 -12.01
N ARG A 81 10.14 -7.51 -11.85
CA ARG A 81 10.95 -6.35 -12.21
C ARG A 81 10.90 -6.04 -13.71
N GLU A 82 10.96 -7.07 -14.56
CA GLU A 82 10.87 -6.92 -16.01
C GLU A 82 9.56 -6.22 -16.43
N GLU A 83 8.43 -6.63 -15.86
CA GLU A 83 7.14 -6.01 -16.15
C GLU A 83 7.03 -4.60 -15.58
N VAL A 84 7.41 -4.42 -14.31
CA VAL A 84 7.34 -3.14 -13.58
C VAL A 84 8.19 -2.05 -14.22
N LEU A 85 9.40 -2.41 -14.69
CA LEU A 85 10.35 -1.47 -15.29
C LEU A 85 10.22 -1.39 -16.82
N SER A 86 9.17 -1.99 -17.38
CA SER A 86 8.88 -1.87 -18.81
C SER A 86 8.56 -0.42 -19.18
N LYS A 87 8.84 -0.07 -20.44
CA LYS A 87 8.60 1.28 -20.96
C LYS A 87 7.12 1.68 -20.85
N ASP A 88 6.21 0.74 -21.07
CA ASP A 88 4.78 1.00 -21.03
C ASP A 88 4.30 1.33 -19.62
N VAL A 89 4.79 0.63 -18.59
CA VAL A 89 4.47 0.96 -17.19
C VAL A 89 5.05 2.31 -16.79
N LEU A 90 6.34 2.54 -17.04
CA LEU A 90 7.01 3.78 -16.65
C LEU A 90 6.42 5.02 -17.32
N SER A 91 5.94 4.90 -18.56
CA SER A 91 5.39 6.05 -19.31
C SER A 91 3.91 6.34 -19.01
N ASN A 92 3.11 5.34 -18.63
CA ASN A 92 1.66 5.49 -18.50
C ASN A 92 1.14 5.46 -17.06
N CYS A 93 1.96 4.99 -16.10
CA CYS A 93 1.47 4.65 -14.76
C CYS A 93 2.22 5.36 -13.63
N GLN A 94 3.03 6.39 -13.94
CA GLN A 94 3.85 7.09 -12.96
C GLN A 94 3.13 8.29 -12.32
N TYR A 95 3.20 8.36 -10.99
CA TYR A 95 2.61 9.41 -10.15
C TYR A 95 3.62 9.92 -9.11
N SER A 96 3.40 11.11 -8.57
CA SER A 96 4.19 11.69 -7.48
C SER A 96 3.30 12.53 -6.56
N SER A 97 3.72 12.72 -5.31
CA SER A 97 3.02 13.55 -4.31
C SER A 97 3.97 14.17 -3.29
N ASN A 98 3.43 15.00 -2.41
CA ASN A 98 4.13 15.49 -1.22
C ASN A 98 4.51 14.37 -0.22
N LEU A 99 3.87 13.20 -0.30
CA LEU A 99 4.16 12.04 0.57
C LEU A 99 5.22 11.09 -0.04
N ALA A 100 5.24 10.96 -1.37
CA ALA A 100 6.13 10.04 -2.09
C ALA A 100 6.54 10.59 -3.46
N GLN A 101 7.85 10.57 -3.74
CA GLN A 101 8.43 11.26 -4.90
C GLN A 101 8.17 10.57 -6.25
N SER A 102 8.09 9.24 -6.27
CA SER A 102 7.86 8.48 -7.52
C SER A 102 7.18 7.14 -7.23
N GLN A 103 5.99 6.97 -7.78
CA GLN A 103 5.15 5.79 -7.58
C GLN A 103 4.61 5.28 -8.91
N LEU A 104 4.48 3.96 -9.06
CA LEU A 104 3.76 3.34 -10.19
C LEU A 104 2.49 2.67 -9.70
N ARG A 105 1.34 2.96 -10.32
CA ARG A 105 0.03 2.43 -9.88
C ARG A 105 -0.87 2.07 -11.07
N GLY A 106 -1.83 1.16 -10.85
CA GLY A 106 -2.84 0.84 -11.85
C GLY A 106 -2.33 0.12 -13.11
N TYR A 107 -1.16 -0.51 -13.05
CA TYR A 107 -0.52 -1.09 -14.24
C TYR A 107 -0.77 -2.60 -14.40
N ALA A 108 -1.05 -3.31 -13.30
CA ALA A 108 -0.92 -4.77 -13.25
C ALA A 108 -1.80 -5.50 -14.27
N ASN A 109 -3.09 -5.18 -14.30
CA ASN A 109 -4.09 -5.82 -15.17
C ASN A 109 -3.87 -5.60 -16.67
N LYS A 110 -3.11 -4.56 -17.05
CA LYS A 110 -2.92 -4.17 -18.45
C LYS A 110 -1.52 -4.46 -18.97
N TYR A 111 -0.50 -4.28 -18.13
CA TYR A 111 0.90 -4.27 -18.56
C TYR A 111 1.77 -5.32 -17.87
N ALA A 112 1.28 -5.96 -16.80
CA ALA A 112 2.08 -6.88 -16.00
C ALA A 112 1.30 -8.17 -15.65
N PRO A 113 1.03 -9.04 -16.64
CA PRO A 113 0.26 -10.27 -16.44
C PRO A 113 0.88 -11.20 -15.40
N PHE A 114 2.21 -11.31 -15.31
CA PHE A 114 2.86 -12.13 -14.30
C PHE A 114 2.61 -11.58 -12.89
N VAL A 115 2.77 -10.26 -12.68
CA VAL A 115 2.44 -9.59 -11.41
C VAL A 115 0.96 -9.78 -11.07
N TYR A 116 0.07 -9.59 -12.04
CA TYR A 116 -1.36 -9.74 -11.87
C TYR A 116 -1.74 -11.16 -11.41
N ASP A 117 -1.25 -12.18 -12.12
CA ASP A 117 -1.50 -13.58 -11.79
C ASP A 117 -0.87 -13.96 -10.45
N ALA A 118 0.34 -13.48 -10.14
CA ALA A 118 1.03 -13.76 -8.88
C ALA A 118 0.21 -13.33 -7.66
N TRP A 119 -0.36 -12.13 -7.68
CA TRP A 119 -1.11 -11.57 -6.55
C TRP A 119 -2.57 -12.03 -6.48
N LYS A 120 -3.14 -12.52 -7.59
CA LYS A 120 -4.48 -13.12 -7.60
C LYS A 120 -4.47 -14.63 -7.43
N ASN A 121 -3.30 -15.27 -7.46
CA ASN A 121 -3.18 -16.70 -7.29
C ASN A 121 -3.75 -17.14 -5.92
N PRO A 122 -4.59 -18.20 -5.87
CA PRO A 122 -5.15 -18.70 -4.62
C PRO A 122 -4.11 -19.06 -3.56
N GLU A 123 -2.94 -19.57 -3.96
CA GLU A 123 -1.89 -19.97 -3.01
C GLU A 123 -1.20 -18.75 -2.39
N THR A 124 -0.92 -17.71 -3.18
CA THR A 124 -0.44 -16.42 -2.66
C THR A 124 -1.44 -15.83 -1.67
N LEU A 125 -2.74 -15.82 -2.01
CA LEU A 125 -3.80 -15.34 -1.13
C LEU A 125 -3.91 -16.15 0.16
N ARG A 126 -3.77 -17.48 0.08
CA ARG A 126 -3.76 -18.37 1.23
C ARG A 126 -2.61 -18.05 2.19
N ILE A 127 -1.41 -17.82 1.66
CA ILE A 127 -0.22 -17.45 2.45
C ILE A 127 -0.44 -16.11 3.15
N VAL A 128 -0.80 -15.06 2.39
CA VAL A 128 -0.98 -13.71 2.93
C VAL A 128 -2.11 -13.68 3.98
N SER A 129 -3.21 -14.37 3.72
CA SER A 129 -4.32 -14.52 4.69
C SER A 129 -3.88 -15.24 5.97
N GLY A 130 -3.06 -16.29 5.82
CA GLY A 130 -2.50 -17.02 6.97
C GLY A 130 -1.63 -16.14 7.86
N VAL A 131 -0.76 -15.31 7.25
CA VAL A 131 0.09 -14.36 7.99
C VAL A 131 -0.74 -13.22 8.60
N ALA A 132 -1.79 -12.77 7.92
CA ALA A 132 -2.69 -11.73 8.40
C ALA A 132 -3.64 -12.20 9.51
N GLY A 133 -3.82 -13.51 9.68
CA GLY A 133 -4.75 -14.09 10.66
C GLY A 133 -6.23 -13.92 10.30
N ILE A 134 -6.53 -13.58 9.05
CA ILE A 134 -7.89 -13.40 8.54
C ILE A 134 -7.90 -13.70 7.03
N ASP A 135 -9.02 -14.20 6.51
CA ASP A 135 -9.19 -14.43 5.07
C ASP A 135 -9.23 -13.10 4.30
N LEU A 136 -8.26 -12.93 3.41
CA LEU A 136 -8.04 -11.73 2.61
C LEU A 136 -8.27 -11.99 1.13
N THR A 137 -8.71 -10.94 0.45
CA THR A 137 -8.68 -10.82 -1.01
C THR A 137 -7.97 -9.53 -1.39
N VAL A 138 -7.40 -9.48 -2.59
CA VAL A 138 -6.89 -8.22 -3.16
C VAL A 138 -7.98 -7.16 -3.06
N GLN A 139 -7.60 -5.95 -2.68
CA GLN A 139 -8.50 -4.81 -2.52
C GLN A 139 -9.34 -4.59 -3.79
N PHE A 140 -8.67 -4.31 -4.90
CA PHE A 140 -9.14 -4.35 -6.28
C PHE A 140 -7.93 -4.24 -7.23
N ASP A 141 -8.12 -4.50 -8.52
CA ASP A 141 -7.02 -4.68 -9.49
C ASP A 141 -6.09 -3.47 -9.61
N PHE A 142 -6.59 -2.25 -9.44
CA PHE A 142 -5.78 -1.02 -9.46
C PHE A 142 -4.71 -0.97 -8.35
N GLU A 143 -4.94 -1.70 -7.25
CA GLU A 143 -4.09 -1.77 -6.06
C GLU A 143 -3.18 -3.01 -6.03
N ILE A 144 -3.08 -3.72 -7.16
CA ILE A 144 -2.10 -4.79 -7.32
C ILE A 144 -0.74 -4.17 -7.60
N GLY A 145 0.19 -4.37 -6.66
CA GLY A 145 1.60 -4.11 -6.86
C GLY A 145 1.99 -2.65 -7.02
N HIS A 146 1.39 -1.69 -6.33
CA HIS A 146 1.88 -0.31 -6.32
C HIS A 146 3.40 -0.28 -6.01
N ILE A 147 4.18 0.31 -6.90
CA ILE A 147 5.63 0.41 -6.78
C ILE A 147 6.02 1.76 -6.17
N ASN A 148 6.90 1.73 -5.16
CA ASN A 148 7.68 2.91 -4.77
C ASN A 148 9.08 2.79 -5.34
N LEU A 149 9.50 3.81 -6.09
CA LEU A 149 10.82 3.87 -6.75
C LEU A 149 11.73 4.87 -6.04
N SER A 150 12.91 4.42 -5.64
CA SER A 150 14.00 5.28 -5.18
C SER A 150 15.28 4.89 -5.90
N PHE A 151 15.88 5.84 -6.63
CA PHE A 151 17.14 5.66 -7.36
C PHE A 151 18.15 6.72 -6.93
N LYS A 152 19.43 6.34 -6.91
CA LYS A 152 20.57 7.19 -6.57
C LYS A 152 21.72 6.94 -7.55
N THR A 153 22.52 7.96 -7.83
CA THR A 153 23.80 7.77 -8.52
C THR A 153 24.83 7.13 -7.59
N GLU A 154 25.87 6.51 -8.16
CA GLU A 154 26.98 5.97 -7.36
C GLU A 154 27.65 7.08 -6.53
N GLU A 155 27.82 8.29 -7.09
CA GLU A 155 28.44 9.39 -6.31
C GLU A 155 27.53 9.84 -5.15
N GLN A 156 26.20 9.78 -5.31
CA GLN A 156 25.27 10.05 -4.20
C GLN A 156 25.38 8.98 -3.11
N LYS A 157 25.47 7.71 -3.51
CA LYS A 157 25.65 6.57 -2.59
C LYS A 157 26.94 6.70 -1.79
N GLU A 158 28.06 7.01 -2.46
CA GLU A 158 29.38 7.15 -1.83
C GLU A 158 29.42 8.30 -0.84
N ARG A 159 28.92 9.48 -1.22
CA ARG A 159 28.84 10.65 -0.33
C ARG A 159 28.03 10.37 0.93
N GLU A 160 26.88 9.71 0.81
CA GLU A 160 26.05 9.34 1.97
C GLU A 160 26.76 8.34 2.91
N LEU A 161 27.51 7.39 2.33
CA LEU A 161 28.24 6.39 3.10
C LEU A 161 29.41 7.03 3.87
N GLU A 162 30.12 7.98 3.25
CA GLU A 162 31.20 8.74 3.87
C GLU A 162 30.70 9.56 5.06
N LEU A 163 29.59 10.29 4.90
CA LEU A 163 28.98 11.08 5.98
C LEU A 163 28.52 10.21 7.16
N CYS A 164 27.99 9.01 6.88
CA CYS A 164 27.62 8.05 7.90
C CYS A 164 28.85 7.50 8.66
N ASN A 165 29.94 7.19 7.96
CA ASN A 165 31.15 6.61 8.55
C ASN A 165 31.95 7.62 9.40
N GLN A 166 31.83 8.93 9.14
CA GLN A 166 32.50 9.99 9.90
C GLN A 166 31.80 10.35 11.22
N GLY A 167 30.79 9.59 11.65
CA GLY A 167 30.11 9.78 12.94
C GLY A 167 29.24 11.03 13.02
N GLN A 168 29.07 11.76 11.91
CA GLN A 168 28.16 12.91 11.80
C GLN A 168 26.73 12.49 11.40
N GLY A 169 26.51 11.22 11.08
CA GLY A 169 25.20 10.69 10.71
C GLY A 169 24.79 9.48 11.54
N ALA A 170 23.93 9.67 12.54
CA ALA A 170 22.75 8.83 12.53
C ALA A 170 22.07 9.06 11.17
N VAL A 171 21.33 8.10 10.61
CA VAL A 171 20.58 8.25 9.33
C VAL A 171 19.65 9.49 9.30
N ALA A 172 19.51 10.20 10.42
CA ALA A 172 18.75 11.41 10.66
C ALA A 172 19.52 12.76 10.63
N ASN A 173 20.83 12.80 10.35
CA ASN A 173 21.63 14.05 10.41
C ASN A 173 22.51 14.30 9.18
N VAL A 174 22.09 13.92 7.97
CA VAL A 174 22.81 14.29 6.73
C VAL A 174 22.25 15.64 6.25
N PRO A 175 23.03 16.75 6.29
CA PRO A 175 22.49 18.07 5.98
C PRO A 175 22.02 18.15 4.52
N GLY A 176 20.70 18.25 4.32
CA GLY A 176 20.08 18.59 3.03
C GLY A 176 18.95 17.68 2.55
N ASP A 177 18.78 16.47 3.08
CA ASP A 177 17.72 15.54 2.62
C ASP A 177 17.38 14.40 3.61
N ASP A 178 17.16 14.74 4.89
CA ASP A 178 16.74 13.80 5.96
C ASP A 178 15.30 13.26 5.80
N LYS A 179 14.75 13.26 4.58
CA LYS A 179 13.36 12.88 4.33
C LYS A 179 13.20 11.36 4.26
N PRO A 180 12.16 10.79 4.91
CA PRO A 180 11.79 9.39 4.77
C PRO A 180 11.38 9.07 3.33
N ILE A 181 11.37 7.79 2.96
CA ILE A 181 10.91 7.36 1.61
C ILE A 181 9.40 7.58 1.49
N VAL A 182 8.68 7.28 2.57
CA VAL A 182 7.26 7.61 2.75
C VAL A 182 7.14 8.11 4.18
N ASP A 183 6.61 9.32 4.35
CA ASP A 183 6.48 9.96 5.67
C ASP A 183 5.44 9.25 6.56
N TRP A 184 5.28 9.69 7.81
CA TRP A 184 4.31 9.12 8.73
C TRP A 184 2.92 9.12 8.11
N HIS A 185 2.27 7.96 8.07
CA HIS A 185 0.93 7.82 7.55
C HIS A 185 0.18 6.63 8.10
N THR A 186 -1.14 6.59 7.84
CA THR A 186 -1.90 5.34 7.78
C THR A 186 -2.29 5.05 6.34
N ASP A 187 -2.34 3.77 6.00
CA ASP A 187 -2.71 3.37 4.65
C ASP A 187 -4.18 3.67 4.36
N SER A 188 -4.49 3.65 3.06
CA SER A 188 -5.87 3.70 2.58
C SER A 188 -6.64 2.41 2.87
N TYR A 189 -5.96 1.26 2.90
CA TYR A 189 -6.59 -0.06 2.90
C TYR A 189 -6.27 -0.88 4.15
N PRO A 190 -7.16 -1.79 4.59
CA PRO A 190 -7.00 -2.53 5.84
C PRO A 190 -5.66 -3.25 5.98
N PHE A 191 -5.17 -3.86 4.90
CA PHE A 191 -3.91 -4.59 4.87
C PHE A 191 -3.08 -4.22 3.65
N VAL A 192 -1.77 -4.33 3.80
CA VAL A 192 -0.80 -4.31 2.70
C VAL A 192 0.18 -5.46 2.84
N CYS A 193 0.64 -5.98 1.71
CA CYS A 193 1.81 -6.87 1.62
C CYS A 193 2.91 -6.12 0.87
N VAL A 194 4.02 -5.82 1.54
CA VAL A 194 5.16 -5.09 0.99
C VAL A 194 6.26 -6.08 0.63
N THR A 195 6.52 -6.26 -0.66
CA THR A 195 7.55 -7.13 -1.22
C THR A 195 8.75 -6.31 -1.70
N MET A 196 9.96 -6.72 -1.33
CA MET A 196 11.18 -6.07 -1.84
C MET A 196 11.60 -6.66 -3.19
N LEU A 197 11.79 -5.81 -4.19
CA LEU A 197 12.27 -6.23 -5.52
C LEU A 197 13.74 -5.90 -5.76
N SER A 198 14.34 -4.99 -4.98
CA SER A 198 15.77 -4.68 -5.08
C SER A 198 16.60 -5.60 -4.21
N ASP A 199 17.83 -5.87 -4.64
CA ASP A 199 18.84 -6.47 -3.77
C ASP A 199 19.26 -5.43 -2.72
N CYS A 200 18.87 -5.70 -1.47
CA CYS A 200 19.15 -4.84 -0.33
C CYS A 200 20.24 -5.43 0.58
N SER A 201 21.04 -6.39 0.11
CA SER A 201 22.06 -7.08 0.93
C SER A 201 23.12 -6.13 1.50
N SER A 202 23.48 -5.08 0.78
CA SER A 202 24.42 -4.04 1.23
C SER A 202 23.78 -2.88 1.99
N MET A 203 22.44 -2.88 2.15
CA MET A 203 21.73 -1.74 2.72
C MET A 203 21.83 -1.71 4.24
N LYS A 204 22.09 -0.51 4.77
CA LYS A 204 21.94 -0.18 6.20
C LYS A 204 20.74 0.73 6.38
N GLY A 205 19.86 0.40 7.33
CA GLY A 205 18.58 1.08 7.53
C GLY A 205 17.45 0.52 6.66
N GLY A 206 16.44 1.34 6.37
CA GLY A 206 15.28 0.92 5.57
C GLY A 206 14.20 0.19 6.35
N GLU A 207 14.26 0.24 7.68
CA GLU A 207 13.24 -0.31 8.57
C GLU A 207 11.90 0.40 8.39
N THR A 208 10.82 -0.31 8.69
CA THR A 208 9.51 0.29 8.87
C THR A 208 9.38 0.70 10.33
N ALA A 209 9.24 2.00 10.58
CA ALA A 209 8.96 2.54 11.89
C ALA A 209 7.45 2.51 12.15
N LEU A 210 7.03 1.97 13.28
CA LEU A 210 5.64 1.85 13.71
C LEU A 210 5.45 2.64 15.00
N ARG A 211 4.38 3.44 15.09
CA ARG A 211 4.02 4.12 16.33
C ARG A 211 3.19 3.20 17.22
N MET A 212 3.71 2.89 18.40
CA MET A 212 3.02 2.12 19.42
C MET A 212 1.97 2.95 20.16
N GLY A 213 1.06 2.29 20.89
CA GLY A 213 0.03 2.94 21.71
C GLY A 213 0.60 3.84 22.82
N SER A 214 1.80 3.55 23.30
CA SER A 214 2.56 4.40 24.23
C SER A 214 3.09 5.69 23.59
N GLY A 215 3.15 5.74 22.27
CA GLY A 215 3.81 6.80 21.49
C GLY A 215 5.27 6.49 21.13
N GLU A 216 5.84 5.42 21.68
CA GLU A 216 7.18 4.91 21.32
C GLU A 216 7.20 4.38 19.88
N ILE A 217 8.41 4.29 19.31
CA ILE A 217 8.62 3.82 17.94
C ILE A 217 9.25 2.43 17.95
N LEU A 218 8.52 1.45 17.42
CA LEU A 218 9.05 0.13 17.12
C LEU A 218 9.60 0.13 15.68
N LYS A 219 10.86 -0.29 15.49
CA LYS A 219 11.44 -0.46 14.16
C LYS A 219 11.43 -1.94 13.79
N VAL A 220 10.73 -2.28 12.73
CA VAL A 220 10.72 -3.63 12.16
C VAL A 220 11.66 -3.66 10.96
N ARG A 221 12.52 -4.67 10.92
CA ARG A 221 13.48 -4.85 9.83
C ARG A 221 12.74 -4.88 8.48
N GLY A 222 13.26 -4.16 7.49
CA GLY A 222 12.71 -4.20 6.13
C GLY A 222 12.96 -5.55 5.43
N PRO A 223 12.13 -5.92 4.44
CA PRO A 223 12.32 -7.15 3.68
C PRO A 223 13.57 -7.12 2.80
N GLN A 224 14.23 -8.28 2.69
CA GLN A 224 15.22 -8.54 1.64
C GLN A 224 14.52 -8.90 0.33
N MET A 225 15.26 -8.90 -0.79
CA MET A 225 14.73 -9.25 -2.10
C MET A 225 13.91 -10.56 -2.06
N GLY A 226 12.68 -10.53 -2.59
CA GLY A 226 11.76 -11.68 -2.59
C GLY A 226 11.05 -11.96 -1.26
N CYS A 227 11.48 -11.31 -0.17
CA CYS A 227 10.76 -11.34 1.10
C CYS A 227 9.63 -10.31 1.10
N ALA A 228 8.62 -10.57 1.94
CA ALA A 228 7.48 -9.74 2.14
C ALA A 228 7.22 -9.43 3.62
N VAL A 229 6.48 -8.36 3.88
CA VAL A 229 5.92 -8.00 5.19
C VAL A 229 4.43 -7.76 5.02
N VAL A 230 3.62 -8.34 5.91
CA VAL A 230 2.18 -8.04 5.98
C VAL A 230 1.93 -7.08 7.13
N LEU A 231 1.18 -6.00 6.88
CA LEU A 231 0.91 -4.94 7.84
C LEU A 231 -0.57 -4.51 7.77
N GLN A 232 -1.20 -4.31 8.94
CA GLN A 232 -2.50 -3.66 9.09
C GLN A 232 -2.37 -2.12 9.01
N GLY A 233 -1.89 -1.62 7.87
CA GLY A 233 -1.40 -0.24 7.74
C GLY A 233 -2.46 0.84 7.87
N ARG A 234 -3.75 0.52 7.65
CA ARG A 234 -4.86 1.45 7.92
C ARG A 234 -4.95 1.89 9.37
N TYR A 235 -4.53 1.00 10.28
CA TYR A 235 -4.78 1.13 11.71
C TYR A 235 -3.54 1.53 12.50
N ILE A 236 -2.36 1.42 11.88
CA ILE A 236 -1.07 1.62 12.52
C ILE A 236 -0.36 2.76 11.80
N GLU A 237 -0.10 3.85 12.51
CA GLU A 237 0.68 4.96 11.96
C GLU A 237 2.13 4.49 11.78
N HIS A 238 2.65 4.59 10.56
CA HIS A 238 3.95 4.05 10.20
C HIS A 238 4.70 4.91 9.19
N GLN A 239 6.00 4.67 9.07
CA GLN A 239 6.91 5.43 8.20
C GLN A 239 7.98 4.49 7.63
N ALA A 240 8.30 4.65 6.35
CA ALA A 240 9.37 3.91 5.69
C ALA A 240 10.68 4.70 5.79
N LEU A 241 11.62 4.21 6.61
CA LEU A 241 12.90 4.89 6.82
C LEU A 241 13.79 4.78 5.58
N ARG A 242 14.66 5.78 5.41
CA ARG A 242 15.69 5.78 4.37
C ARG A 242 16.71 4.68 4.65
N ALA A 243 17.26 4.14 3.57
CA ALA A 243 18.36 3.19 3.61
C ALA A 243 19.56 3.75 2.83
N LEU A 244 20.76 3.40 3.32
CA LEU A 244 22.04 3.77 2.75
C LEU A 244 22.71 2.55 2.13
N GLY A 245 23.59 2.75 1.16
CA GLY A 245 24.44 1.67 0.60
C GLY A 245 23.85 0.90 -0.59
N ALA A 246 22.75 1.36 -1.18
CA ALA A 246 22.24 0.88 -2.47
C ALA A 246 21.91 2.04 -3.41
N THR A 247 22.04 1.79 -4.71
CA THR A 247 21.67 2.73 -5.79
C THR A 247 20.21 2.64 -6.18
N GLU A 248 19.51 1.55 -5.82
CA GLU A 248 18.07 1.41 -6.02
C GLU A 248 17.39 0.79 -4.81
N ARG A 249 16.13 1.18 -4.60
CA ARG A 249 15.19 0.52 -3.70
C ARG A 249 13.81 0.53 -4.34
N ILE A 250 13.40 -0.65 -4.82
CA ILE A 250 12.11 -0.87 -5.45
C ILE A 250 11.28 -1.77 -4.53
N THR A 251 10.19 -1.22 -3.98
CA THR A 251 9.24 -1.99 -3.18
C THR A 251 7.90 -2.07 -3.90
N MET A 252 7.34 -3.27 -3.97
CA MET A 252 6.00 -3.54 -4.47
C MET A 252 5.04 -3.70 -3.31
N VAL A 253 3.92 -2.99 -3.35
CA VAL A 253 2.90 -2.96 -2.29
C VAL A 253 1.58 -3.41 -2.90
N THR A 254 1.06 -4.54 -2.45
CA THR A 254 -0.28 -5.00 -2.83
C THR A 254 -1.23 -4.82 -1.67
N SER A 255 -2.37 -4.17 -1.92
CA SER A 255 -3.36 -3.89 -0.89
C SER A 255 -4.44 -4.97 -0.82
N PHE A 256 -4.91 -5.25 0.39
CA PHE A 256 -5.88 -6.30 0.67
C PHE A 256 -7.01 -5.81 1.58
N ARG A 257 -8.16 -6.48 1.44
CA ARG A 257 -9.32 -6.35 2.32
C ARG A 257 -9.78 -7.71 2.82
N PRO A 258 -10.47 -7.77 3.97
CA PRO A 258 -11.19 -8.97 4.37
C PRO A 258 -12.13 -9.46 3.25
N ARG A 259 -12.10 -10.77 2.97
CA ARG A 259 -12.97 -11.38 1.96
C ARG A 259 -14.43 -11.34 2.38
N SER A 260 -14.70 -11.61 3.66
CA SER A 260 -16.06 -11.66 4.18
C SER A 260 -16.69 -10.26 4.18
N PRO A 261 -17.91 -10.11 3.62
CA PRO A 261 -18.61 -8.84 3.63
C PRO A 261 -19.07 -8.44 5.04
N ARG A 262 -19.03 -9.35 6.02
CA ARG A 262 -19.44 -9.11 7.42
C ARG A 262 -18.35 -8.44 8.25
N VAL A 263 -17.11 -8.49 7.78
CA VAL A 263 -16.00 -7.81 8.45
C VAL A 263 -16.03 -6.33 8.06
N ARG A 264 -15.64 -5.48 9.00
CA ARG A 264 -15.56 -4.03 8.80
C ARG A 264 -14.56 -3.72 7.67
N ASP A 265 -14.95 -2.81 6.79
CA ASP A 265 -14.08 -2.27 5.73
C ASP A 265 -13.96 -0.76 5.92
N ASP A 266 -12.84 -0.36 6.52
CA ASP A 266 -12.46 1.03 6.82
C ASP A 266 -11.59 1.66 5.71
N THR A 267 -11.69 1.14 4.48
CA THR A 267 -10.99 1.71 3.33
C THR A 267 -11.32 3.19 3.18
N VAL A 268 -10.29 4.02 3.07
CA VAL A 268 -10.39 5.45 2.72
C VAL A 268 -9.61 5.71 1.45
N LEU A 269 -9.93 6.79 0.73
CA LEU A 269 -9.24 7.16 -0.51
C LEU A 269 -8.32 8.38 -0.33
N THR A 270 -8.15 8.88 0.89
CA THR A 270 -7.47 10.16 1.15
C THR A 270 -6.02 10.21 0.67
N THR A 271 -5.23 9.15 0.84
CA THR A 271 -3.81 9.12 0.44
C THR A 271 -3.59 8.68 -1.01
N VAL A 272 -4.54 7.93 -1.58
CA VAL A 272 -4.40 7.33 -2.91
C VAL A 272 -5.07 8.17 -4.00
N ARG A 273 -6.15 8.88 -3.69
CA ARG A 273 -6.91 9.71 -4.63
C ARG A 273 -6.04 10.73 -5.38
N PRO A 274 -5.13 11.49 -4.72
CA PRO A 274 -4.29 12.46 -5.43
C PRO A 274 -3.22 11.85 -6.33
N VAL A 275 -3.01 10.52 -6.29
CA VAL A 275 -1.94 9.81 -7.00
C VAL A 275 -2.48 8.65 -7.84
N SER A 276 -3.71 8.74 -8.32
CA SER A 276 -4.36 7.67 -9.09
C SER A 276 -5.08 8.19 -10.34
N ASP A 277 -5.35 7.29 -11.27
CA ASP A 277 -6.40 7.49 -12.29
C ASP A 277 -7.76 7.48 -11.57
N LEU A 278 -8.38 8.66 -11.43
CA LEU A 278 -9.63 8.83 -10.67
C LEU A 278 -10.81 8.02 -11.24
N PRO A 279 -11.10 8.06 -12.57
CA PRO A 279 -12.07 7.17 -13.18
C PRO A 279 -11.91 5.70 -12.77
N GLU A 280 -10.70 5.15 -12.88
CA GLU A 280 -10.46 3.74 -12.60
C GLU A 280 -10.55 3.43 -11.09
N LEU A 281 -9.95 4.28 -10.25
CA LEU A 281 -10.02 4.16 -8.80
C LEU A 281 -11.47 4.17 -8.31
N TYR A 282 -12.27 5.14 -8.76
CA TYR A 282 -13.66 5.27 -8.35
C TYR A 282 -14.56 4.18 -8.93
N TYR A 283 -14.33 3.75 -10.17
CA TYR A 283 -15.05 2.61 -10.73
C TYR A 283 -14.84 1.36 -9.89
N GLN A 284 -13.58 0.97 -9.65
CA GLN A 284 -13.28 -0.25 -8.90
C GLN A 284 -13.72 -0.15 -7.45
N PHE A 285 -13.47 0.99 -6.79
CA PHE A 285 -13.93 1.25 -5.42
C PHE A 285 -15.44 1.12 -5.27
N THR A 286 -16.20 1.78 -6.15
CA THR A 286 -17.67 1.74 -6.12
C THR A 286 -18.16 0.32 -6.37
N LYS A 287 -17.61 -0.35 -7.38
CA LYS A 287 -18.02 -1.69 -7.77
C LYS A 287 -17.91 -2.68 -6.61
N TYR A 288 -16.73 -2.82 -5.99
CA TYR A 288 -16.55 -3.82 -4.93
C TYR A 288 -17.38 -3.51 -3.68
N ARG A 289 -17.57 -2.22 -3.35
CA ARG A 289 -18.39 -1.80 -2.21
C ARG A 289 -19.87 -2.10 -2.46
N LEU A 290 -20.35 -1.94 -3.69
CA LEU A 290 -21.71 -2.35 -4.07
C LEU A 290 -21.87 -3.87 -4.05
N GLU A 291 -20.86 -4.64 -4.47
CA GLU A 291 -20.87 -6.12 -4.35
C GLU A 291 -20.96 -6.57 -2.89
N ILE A 292 -20.28 -5.89 -1.95
CA ILE A 292 -20.43 -6.13 -0.50
C ILE A 292 -21.88 -5.89 -0.05
N LEU A 293 -22.50 -4.78 -0.47
CA LEU A 293 -23.89 -4.47 -0.13
C LEU A 293 -24.85 -5.50 -0.72
N GLU A 294 -24.63 -5.93 -1.97
CA GLU A 294 -25.43 -6.97 -2.62
C GLU A 294 -25.41 -8.27 -1.80
N GLU A 295 -24.22 -8.72 -1.37
CA GLU A 295 -24.08 -9.94 -0.58
C GLU A 295 -24.75 -9.81 0.79
N ARG A 296 -24.53 -8.69 1.49
CA ARG A 296 -25.18 -8.40 2.78
C ARG A 296 -26.70 -8.39 2.69
N ILE A 297 -27.26 -7.75 1.66
CA ILE A 297 -28.71 -7.72 1.43
C ILE A 297 -29.23 -9.11 1.11
N ARG A 298 -28.54 -9.86 0.24
CA ARG A 298 -28.91 -11.23 -0.12
C ARG A 298 -28.91 -12.16 1.10
N GLU A 299 -27.94 -12.03 1.99
CA GLU A 299 -27.92 -12.73 3.28
C GLU A 299 -29.11 -12.34 4.17
N GLN A 300 -29.38 -11.04 4.33
CA GLN A 300 -30.48 -10.59 5.16
C GLN A 300 -31.85 -11.03 4.63
N LEU A 301 -32.03 -11.09 3.31
CA LEU A 301 -33.23 -11.62 2.66
C LEU A 301 -33.41 -13.13 2.90
N ARG A 302 -32.32 -13.90 2.85
CA ARG A 302 -32.34 -15.33 3.20
C ARG A 302 -32.78 -15.52 4.66
N GLU A 303 -32.17 -14.80 5.59
CA GLU A 303 -32.54 -14.88 7.01
C GLU A 303 -34.02 -14.51 7.26
N LEU A 304 -34.54 -13.49 6.57
CA LEU A 304 -35.95 -13.09 6.68
C LEU A 304 -36.89 -14.17 6.15
N SER A 305 -36.53 -14.79 5.03
CA SER A 305 -37.30 -15.86 4.41
C SER A 305 -37.34 -17.10 5.30
N ASP A 306 -36.19 -17.50 5.86
CA ASP A 306 -36.06 -18.63 6.77
C ASP A 306 -36.78 -18.38 8.10
N ALA A 307 -36.77 -17.15 8.61
CA ALA A 307 -37.54 -16.79 9.80
C ALA A 307 -39.05 -16.94 9.55
N LYS A 308 -39.54 -16.43 8.42
CA LYS A 308 -40.94 -16.54 8.01
C LYS A 308 -41.36 -18.00 7.79
N ALA A 309 -40.55 -18.78 7.08
CA ALA A 309 -40.83 -20.20 6.83
C ALA A 309 -40.92 -21.01 8.14
N ALA A 310 -40.12 -20.65 9.15
CA ALA A 310 -40.17 -21.24 10.48
C ALA A 310 -41.29 -20.67 11.39
N GLY A 311 -42.20 -19.83 10.86
CA GLY A 311 -43.27 -19.21 11.64
C GLY A 311 -42.80 -18.20 12.69
N ARG A 312 -41.55 -17.72 12.62
CA ARG A 312 -41.00 -16.75 13.56
C ARG A 312 -41.44 -15.33 13.19
N THR A 313 -41.57 -14.48 14.21
CA THR A 313 -41.82 -13.06 14.00
C THR A 313 -40.60 -12.36 13.43
N VAL A 314 -40.82 -11.23 12.76
CA VAL A 314 -39.73 -10.44 12.17
C VAL A 314 -38.85 -9.85 13.29
N PRO A 315 -37.53 -10.11 13.31
CA PRO A 315 -36.63 -9.62 14.35
C PRO A 315 -36.29 -8.14 14.14
N THR A 316 -37.23 -7.24 14.43
CA THR A 316 -37.15 -5.81 14.11
C THR A 316 -35.91 -5.11 14.69
N ARG A 317 -35.46 -5.50 15.89
CA ARG A 317 -34.22 -4.96 16.49
C ARG A 317 -32.99 -5.30 15.65
N LYS A 318 -32.83 -6.58 15.28
CA LYS A 318 -31.72 -7.05 14.44
C LYS A 318 -31.72 -6.35 13.08
N LEU A 319 -32.89 -6.21 12.46
CA LEU A 319 -33.03 -5.50 11.19
C LEU A 319 -32.66 -4.02 11.31
N LYS A 320 -33.08 -3.34 12.38
CA LYS A 320 -32.70 -1.93 12.60
C LYS A 320 -31.19 -1.76 12.78
N ASP A 321 -30.52 -2.70 13.43
CA ASP A 321 -29.06 -2.65 13.58
C ASP A 321 -28.37 -2.92 12.22
N PHE A 322 -28.87 -3.88 11.43
CA PHE A 322 -28.43 -4.11 10.06
C PHE A 322 -28.60 -2.87 9.17
N PHE A 323 -29.76 -2.21 9.20
CA PHE A 323 -30.02 -0.99 8.43
C PHE A 323 -29.08 0.13 8.82
N ARG A 324 -28.87 0.35 10.13
CA ARG A 324 -27.93 1.37 10.62
C ARG A 324 -26.51 1.09 10.13
N GLU A 325 -26.08 -0.16 10.12
CA GLU A 325 -24.78 -0.54 9.58
C GLU A 325 -24.66 -0.20 8.08
N GLN A 326 -25.70 -0.48 7.28
CA GLN A 326 -25.67 -0.16 5.85
C GLN A 326 -25.74 1.35 5.59
N GLU A 327 -26.50 2.10 6.39
CA GLU A 327 -26.50 3.57 6.36
C GLU A 327 -25.09 4.13 6.64
N HIS A 328 -24.39 3.62 7.65
CA HIS A 328 -23.01 4.01 7.94
C HIS A 328 -22.06 3.66 6.79
N PHE A 329 -22.20 2.47 6.20
CA PHE A 329 -21.38 2.00 5.09
C PHE A 329 -21.55 2.87 3.83
N LEU A 330 -22.79 3.23 3.48
CA LEU A 330 -23.11 4.12 2.37
C LEU A 330 -22.65 5.56 2.63
N ALA A 331 -22.91 6.07 3.83
CA ALA A 331 -22.45 7.40 4.23
C ALA A 331 -20.91 7.51 4.18
N HIS A 332 -20.21 6.43 4.51
CA HIS A 332 -18.75 6.34 4.36
C HIS A 332 -18.31 6.44 2.90
N MET A 333 -18.88 5.61 2.01
CA MET A 333 -18.58 5.68 0.58
C MET A 333 -18.79 7.08 0.01
N ASN A 334 -19.92 7.71 0.39
CA ASN A 334 -20.27 9.03 -0.09
C ASN A 334 -19.30 10.14 0.38
N ARG A 335 -18.57 9.93 1.48
CA ARG A 335 -17.50 10.86 1.90
C ARG A 335 -16.19 10.61 1.16
N GLU A 336 -15.90 9.35 0.82
CA GLU A 336 -14.66 8.97 0.16
C GLU A 336 -14.65 9.30 -1.34
N MET A 337 -15.82 9.37 -1.96
CA MET A 337 -15.96 9.81 -3.36
C MET A 337 -16.23 11.31 -3.40
N VAL A 338 -15.29 12.06 -3.97
CA VAL A 338 -15.43 13.51 -4.19
C VAL A 338 -15.39 13.80 -5.69
N ASP A 339 -15.99 14.91 -6.10
CA ASP A 339 -15.95 15.33 -7.50
C ASP A 339 -14.51 15.51 -7.98
N ASN A 340 -14.23 15.11 -9.23
CA ASN A 340 -12.87 15.14 -9.77
C ASN A 340 -12.22 16.54 -9.70
N ASN A 341 -13.03 17.61 -9.82
CA ASN A 341 -12.56 18.99 -9.73
C ASN A 341 -12.18 19.45 -8.30
N GLN A 342 -12.51 18.65 -7.27
CA GLN A 342 -12.12 18.89 -5.88
C GLN A 342 -10.78 18.21 -5.54
N VAL A 343 -10.22 17.40 -6.45
CA VAL A 343 -8.96 16.70 -6.24
C VAL A 343 -7.80 17.53 -6.77
N THR A 344 -6.85 17.84 -5.89
CA THR A 344 -5.56 18.40 -6.31
C THR A 344 -4.55 17.28 -6.42
N MET A 345 -4.18 16.92 -7.65
CA MET A 345 -3.22 15.83 -7.91
C MET A 345 -1.88 16.10 -7.23
N GLY A 346 -1.33 15.07 -6.59
CA GLY A 346 -0.08 15.12 -5.83
C GLY A 346 -0.16 15.79 -4.46
N ALA A 347 -1.31 16.31 -4.03
CA ALA A 347 -1.48 16.97 -2.73
C ALA A 347 -2.29 16.10 -1.76
N ILE A 348 -1.63 15.61 -0.70
CA ILE A 348 -2.20 14.81 0.37
C ILE A 348 -2.19 15.65 1.66
N ASP A 349 -3.34 15.79 2.31
CA ASP A 349 -3.49 16.51 3.59
C ASP A 349 -3.22 15.60 4.80
N ASP A 350 -3.22 16.14 6.03
CA ASP A 350 -2.94 15.36 7.26
C ASP A 350 -4.09 14.43 7.70
N SER A 351 -5.17 14.27 6.93
CA SER A 351 -6.34 13.47 7.35
C SER A 351 -6.03 11.98 7.56
N HIS A 352 -4.92 11.52 6.99
CA HIS A 352 -4.41 10.17 7.10
C HIS A 352 -3.60 9.92 8.39
N LEU A 353 -3.40 10.94 9.24
CA LEU A 353 -2.74 10.80 10.54
C LEU A 353 -3.76 10.55 11.66
N LEU A 354 -3.48 9.59 12.54
CA LEU A 354 -4.40 9.24 13.65
C LEU A 354 -4.63 10.42 14.61
N LYS A 355 -3.60 11.24 14.84
CA LYS A 355 -3.71 12.44 15.69
C LYS A 355 -4.62 13.52 15.07
N ALA A 356 -4.64 13.65 13.75
CA ALA A 356 -5.52 14.59 13.05
C ALA A 356 -6.98 14.12 13.09
N ALA A 357 -7.21 12.81 12.85
CA ALA A 357 -8.53 12.19 12.98
C ALA A 357 -9.13 12.39 14.38
N ALA A 358 -8.35 12.14 15.44
CA ALA A 358 -8.78 12.33 16.83
C ALA A 358 -9.12 13.80 17.17
N ARG A 359 -8.46 14.78 16.53
CA ARG A 359 -8.79 16.21 16.69
C ARG A 359 -10.11 16.55 16.00
N LYS A 360 -10.35 16.02 14.81
CA LYS A 360 -11.59 16.22 14.03
C LYS A 360 -12.80 15.64 14.76
N GLU A 361 -12.72 14.40 15.25
CA GLU A 361 -13.79 13.77 16.03
C GLU A 361 -14.13 14.55 17.30
N LYS A 362 -13.11 15.03 18.05
CA LYS A 362 -13.34 15.88 19.23
C LYS A 362 -14.02 17.21 18.86
N GLY A 363 -13.70 17.78 17.69
CA GLY A 363 -14.35 18.96 17.15
C GLY A 363 -15.83 18.72 16.83
N GLU A 364 -16.14 17.65 16.12
CA GLU A 364 -17.50 17.26 15.72
C GLU A 364 -18.38 16.90 16.93
N GLN A 365 -17.82 16.17 17.92
CA GLN A 365 -18.52 15.88 19.17
C GLN A 365 -18.80 17.15 19.98
N ARG A 366 -17.88 18.11 20.01
CA ARG A 366 -18.10 19.42 20.66
C ARG A 366 -19.16 20.24 19.94
N ALA A 367 -19.17 20.24 18.62
CA ALA A 367 -20.19 20.90 17.80
C ALA A 367 -21.58 20.29 18.04
N SER A 368 -21.70 18.95 18.00
CA SER A 368 -22.94 18.23 18.28
C SER A 368 -23.46 18.48 19.70
N LYS A 369 -22.57 18.51 20.71
CA LYS A 369 -22.94 18.88 22.09
C LYS A 369 -23.38 20.33 22.23
N ARG A 370 -22.80 21.26 21.47
CA ARG A 370 -23.26 22.68 21.42
C ARG A 370 -24.64 22.82 20.78
N LEU A 371 -24.88 22.13 19.66
CA LEU A 371 -26.19 22.10 18.99
C LEU A 371 -27.29 21.49 19.87
N LYS A 372 -26.98 20.47 20.69
CA LYS A 372 -27.91 19.88 21.66
C LYS A 372 -28.17 20.72 22.91
N ARG A 373 -27.31 21.71 23.21
CA ARG A 373 -27.50 22.66 24.32
C ARG A 373 -28.19 23.95 23.89
N ALA A 374 -28.27 24.20 22.58
CA ALA A 374 -28.94 25.36 21.98
C ALA A 374 -30.38 25.05 21.53
N ARG A 375 -30.84 23.81 21.74
CA ARG A 375 -32.24 23.36 21.69
C ARG A 375 -32.66 23.01 23.10
#